data_AF-A0A840ICB0-F1
#
_entry.id   AF-A0A840ICB0-F1
#
_cell.length_a   1.000
_cell.length_b   1.000
_cell.length_c   1.000
_cell.angle_alpha   90.00
_cell.angle_beta   90.00
_cell.angle_gamma   90.00
#
_symmetry.space_group_name_H-M   'P 1'
#
loop_
_entity.id
_entity.type
_entity.pdbx_description
1 polymer ?
#
loop_
_entity_poly.entity_id
_entity_poly.type
_entity_poly.pdbx_seq_one_letter_code
_entity_poly.pdbx_strand_id
1 'polypeptide(L)'
;MALEFDDRANRPKDPQPTEEMTAPFAEVPEWEGDPDAGAASSPRAEPAPTGAGPGEEAQAGTAPGAAADPALPGPEPEPAPAPEQAPYETVEQDALAVPPASTPTRSDAVDPQLDALRDATFPVVWRGYDVQAVDDYVAAVEAALERFEERTTPTIAVQRALDRVGEQTAAILRQAEQAADETTRASRARADDRLQRAEREAAALHEAAVARVRALDDDVERLWQERQRLIDATKALAGQLRTVAEDAESRFPPAAPEAPEAPEGPEGSDAHEAPATPAPPSAEEDDRER
;
A
#
# COMPACT_ATOMS: atom_id res chain seq x y z
N MET A 1 40.55 12.65 -54.75
CA MET A 1 41.08 11.87 -53.62
C MET A 1 39.94 11.67 -52.65
N ALA A 2 39.25 10.54 -52.78
CA ALA A 2 38.22 10.08 -51.87
C ALA A 2 38.90 9.25 -50.79
N LEU A 3 38.60 9.52 -49.52
CA LEU A 3 38.97 8.67 -48.39
C LEU A 3 37.67 8.09 -47.85
N GLU A 4 37.28 6.96 -48.41
CA GLU A 4 36.39 6.00 -47.76
C GLU A 4 37.12 5.48 -46.52
N PHE A 5 36.56 5.75 -45.33
CA PHE A 5 36.98 5.10 -44.10
C PHE A 5 35.90 4.09 -43.72
N ASP A 6 36.32 2.84 -43.72
CA ASP A 6 35.58 1.61 -43.55
C ASP A 6 35.21 1.43 -42.07
N ASP A 7 34.02 1.88 -41.66
CA ASP A 7 33.53 1.80 -40.28
C ASP A 7 32.65 0.55 -40.05
N ARG A 8 33.21 -0.63 -40.37
CA ARG A 8 32.52 -1.93 -40.25
C ARG A 8 33.14 -2.89 -39.24
N ALA A 9 34.06 -2.43 -38.39
CA ALA A 9 34.86 -3.31 -37.53
C ALA A 9 34.58 -3.22 -36.01
N ASN A 10 33.46 -2.64 -35.56
CA ASN A 10 33.16 -2.60 -34.12
C ASN A 10 31.71 -3.03 -33.81
N ARG A 11 31.44 -4.32 -34.02
CA ARG A 11 30.24 -4.98 -33.49
C ARG A 11 30.63 -5.73 -32.21
N PRO A 12 30.10 -5.36 -31.03
CA PRO A 12 30.30 -6.17 -29.83
C PRO A 12 29.69 -7.56 -30.04
N LYS A 13 30.48 -8.57 -29.71
CA LYS A 13 30.18 -10.00 -29.82
C LYS A 13 29.00 -10.33 -28.90
N ASP A 14 27.89 -10.82 -29.46
CA ASP A 14 26.78 -11.38 -28.70
C ASP A 14 27.30 -12.47 -27.74
N PRO A 15 26.96 -12.42 -26.43
CA PRO A 15 27.26 -13.52 -25.54
C PRO A 15 26.40 -14.73 -25.91
N GLN A 16 27.07 -15.86 -26.11
CA GLN A 16 26.47 -17.18 -26.36
C GLN A 16 25.53 -17.56 -25.19
N PRO A 17 24.40 -18.25 -25.43
CA PRO A 17 23.62 -18.86 -24.37
C PRO A 17 24.39 -20.09 -23.86
N THR A 18 24.98 -19.97 -22.67
CA THR A 18 25.53 -21.14 -21.97
C THR A 18 24.39 -22.05 -21.51
N GLU A 19 24.56 -23.31 -21.90
CA GLU A 19 23.82 -24.50 -21.54
C GLU A 19 23.53 -24.60 -20.04
N GLU A 20 22.29 -25.04 -19.76
CA GLU A 20 21.92 -26.05 -18.78
C GLU A 20 22.87 -26.24 -17.58
N MET A 21 22.68 -25.42 -16.55
CA MET A 21 22.96 -25.81 -15.17
C MET A 21 21.65 -26.23 -14.52
N THR A 22 21.37 -27.52 -14.65
CA THR A 22 20.44 -28.30 -13.81
C THR A 22 20.86 -28.13 -12.35
N ALA A 23 20.21 -27.23 -11.63
CA ALA A 23 20.31 -27.16 -10.18
C ALA A 23 19.57 -28.36 -9.58
N PRO A 24 20.17 -29.14 -8.66
CA PRO A 24 19.44 -30.14 -7.92
C PRO A 24 18.40 -29.45 -7.03
N PHE A 25 17.17 -29.89 -7.21
CA PHE A 25 16.01 -29.67 -6.35
C PHE A 25 16.42 -29.86 -4.89
N ALA A 26 16.51 -28.76 -4.13
CA ALA A 26 16.71 -28.82 -2.69
C ALA A 26 15.44 -29.40 -2.06
N GLU A 27 15.62 -30.49 -1.32
CA GLU A 27 14.59 -31.19 -0.56
C GLU A 27 13.81 -30.20 0.32
N VAL A 28 12.50 -30.18 0.10
CA VAL A 28 11.52 -29.57 1.00
C VAL A 28 11.38 -30.52 2.19
N PRO A 29 11.61 -30.08 3.44
CA PRO A 29 11.27 -30.92 4.59
C PRO A 29 9.75 -31.09 4.66
N GLU A 30 9.31 -32.35 4.57
CA GLU A 30 7.97 -32.80 4.90
C GLU A 30 7.64 -32.38 6.33
N TRP A 31 6.70 -31.44 6.48
CA TRP A 31 6.06 -31.18 7.76
C TRP A 31 4.80 -32.06 7.81
N GLU A 32 4.93 -33.21 8.47
CA GLU A 32 3.79 -33.95 9.00
C GLU A 32 3.34 -33.26 10.30
N GLY A 33 2.15 -32.68 10.28
CA GLY A 33 1.49 -32.08 11.44
C GLY A 33 0.00 -32.38 11.41
N ASP A 34 -0.44 -33.21 12.37
CA ASP A 34 -1.79 -33.68 12.65
C ASP A 34 -2.92 -32.64 12.50
N PRO A 35 -4.07 -33.00 11.91
CA PRO A 35 -5.28 -32.19 11.92
C PRO A 35 -6.28 -32.70 12.97
N ASP A 36 -5.99 -32.60 14.27
CA ASP A 36 -7.06 -32.63 15.28
C ASP A 36 -6.59 -32.15 16.66
N ALA A 37 -6.89 -30.89 17.02
CA ALA A 37 -7.05 -30.48 18.42
C ALA A 37 -7.71 -29.10 18.52
N GLY A 38 -8.98 -29.11 18.92
CA GLY A 38 -9.36 -28.36 20.12
C GLY A 38 -9.64 -26.87 19.96
N ALA A 39 -10.93 -26.57 19.90
CA ALA A 39 -11.53 -25.26 20.19
C ALA A 39 -10.93 -24.55 21.41
N ALA A 40 -10.65 -23.25 21.28
CA ALA A 40 -10.53 -22.31 22.39
C ALA A 40 -11.19 -20.99 21.96
N SER A 41 -12.42 -20.74 22.41
CA SER A 41 -12.76 -19.92 23.58
C SER A 41 -12.41 -18.43 23.42
N SER A 42 -13.44 -17.65 23.09
CA SER A 42 -13.46 -16.19 23.14
C SER A 42 -13.13 -15.66 24.55
N PRO A 43 -12.33 -14.60 24.69
CA PRO A 43 -12.29 -13.84 25.93
C PRO A 43 -13.47 -12.84 25.98
N ARG A 44 -14.12 -12.90 27.13
CA ARG A 44 -15.26 -12.13 27.61
C ARG A 44 -14.79 -10.74 28.06
N ALA A 45 -15.48 -9.69 27.59
CA ALA A 45 -15.27 -8.32 28.03
C ALA A 45 -15.65 -8.13 29.51
N GLU A 46 -14.74 -7.54 30.30
CA GLU A 46 -15.01 -7.05 31.65
C GLU A 46 -15.49 -5.58 31.62
N PRO A 47 -16.42 -5.18 32.49
CA PRO A 47 -16.95 -3.81 32.55
C PRO A 47 -16.14 -2.89 33.47
N ALA A 48 -16.07 -1.62 33.07
CA ALA A 48 -15.44 -0.51 33.78
C ALA A 48 -16.09 -0.19 35.15
N PRO A 49 -15.33 0.35 36.12
CA PRO A 49 -15.89 0.91 37.34
C PRO A 49 -16.33 2.37 37.16
N THR A 50 -17.58 2.62 37.52
CA THR A 50 -18.20 3.93 37.76
C THR A 50 -17.82 4.44 39.15
N GLY A 51 -17.43 5.71 39.28
CA GLY A 51 -17.33 6.39 40.58
C GLY A 51 -17.01 7.89 40.48
N ALA A 52 -18.03 8.72 40.79
CA ALA A 52 -18.06 10.05 41.45
C ALA A 52 -16.84 10.99 41.36
N GLY A 53 -16.93 12.30 41.11
CA GLY A 53 -17.98 13.31 41.23
C GLY A 53 -17.33 14.71 41.00
N PRO A 54 -18.07 15.82 41.07
CA PRO A 54 -17.72 17.08 40.41
C PRO A 54 -17.15 18.18 41.33
N GLY A 55 -16.30 19.04 40.74
CA GLY A 55 -16.39 20.51 40.86
C GLY A 55 -15.69 21.25 42.02
N GLU A 56 -15.33 22.51 41.70
CA GLU A 56 -14.78 23.60 42.54
C GLU A 56 -13.28 23.50 42.92
N GLU A 57 -12.46 24.55 42.92
CA GLU A 57 -12.56 25.96 42.50
C GLU A 57 -11.13 26.56 42.42
N ALA A 58 -10.96 27.56 41.56
CA ALA A 58 -9.93 28.60 41.43
C ALA A 58 -8.64 28.61 42.30
N GLN A 59 -7.48 28.86 41.66
CA GLN A 59 -6.70 30.10 41.87
C GLN A 59 -5.54 30.31 40.87
N ALA A 60 -5.32 31.58 40.55
CA ALA A 60 -4.44 32.13 39.53
C ALA A 60 -2.96 32.23 39.96
N GLY A 61 -2.04 32.12 39.00
CA GLY A 61 -0.61 32.39 39.18
C GLY A 61 0.19 32.39 37.88
N THR A 62 0.70 33.56 37.53
CA THR A 62 1.51 34.03 36.39
C THR A 62 2.63 33.12 35.82
N ALA A 63 2.80 33.21 34.49
CA ALA A 63 3.77 32.69 33.49
C ALA A 63 5.30 32.71 33.86
N PRO A 64 6.27 32.25 33.01
CA PRO A 64 6.19 31.66 31.66
C PRO A 64 7.01 30.35 31.47
N GLY A 65 6.58 29.50 30.55
CA GLY A 65 7.36 28.31 30.17
C GLY A 65 6.63 27.52 29.10
N ALA A 66 6.88 27.89 27.84
CA ALA A 66 6.36 27.18 26.68
C ALA A 66 7.01 25.79 26.59
N ALA A 67 6.49 24.84 27.38
CA ALA A 67 6.63 23.43 27.11
C ALA A 67 5.71 23.12 25.93
N ALA A 68 6.33 22.83 24.78
CA ALA A 68 5.62 22.30 23.64
C ALA A 68 4.90 21.01 24.07
N ASP A 69 3.57 21.09 24.01
CA ASP A 69 2.63 19.99 23.91
C ASP A 69 3.26 18.85 23.09
N PRO A 70 3.35 17.60 23.61
CA PRO A 70 3.64 16.47 22.75
C PRO A 70 2.46 16.37 21.78
N ALA A 71 2.68 16.88 20.57
CA ALA A 71 1.73 16.90 19.49
C ALA A 71 0.93 15.60 19.50
N LEU A 72 -0.37 15.76 19.78
CA LEU A 72 -1.39 14.76 19.54
C LEU A 72 -1.02 13.96 18.29
N PRO A 73 -1.10 12.62 18.31
CA PRO A 73 -1.01 11.87 17.07
C PRO A 73 -2.01 12.52 16.11
N GLY A 74 -1.49 13.07 15.00
CA GLY A 74 -2.32 13.66 13.97
C GLY A 74 -3.44 12.68 13.64
N PRO A 75 -4.64 13.16 13.29
CA PRO A 75 -5.76 12.27 13.01
C PRO A 75 -5.26 11.18 12.09
N GLU A 76 -5.41 9.92 12.53
CA GLU A 76 -5.15 8.75 11.69
C GLU A 76 -5.72 9.09 10.31
N PRO A 77 -4.98 8.85 9.20
CA PRO A 77 -5.58 9.05 7.89
C PRO A 77 -6.85 8.22 7.91
N GLU A 78 -8.00 8.90 7.86
CA GLU A 78 -9.30 8.23 7.74
C GLU A 78 -9.10 7.12 6.70
N PRO A 79 -9.50 5.87 7.00
CA PRO A 79 -9.45 4.83 6.00
C PRO A 79 -10.13 5.42 4.78
N ALA A 80 -9.36 5.55 3.68
CA ALA A 80 -9.87 6.06 2.42
C ALA A 80 -11.24 5.43 2.24
N PRO A 81 -12.31 6.23 2.02
CA PRO A 81 -13.67 5.71 2.06
C PRO A 81 -13.67 4.46 1.21
N ALA A 82 -13.89 3.31 1.86
CA ALA A 82 -14.06 2.04 1.19
C ALA A 82 -14.95 2.36 0.01
N PRO A 83 -14.53 2.05 -1.25
CA PRO A 83 -15.20 2.57 -2.43
C PRO A 83 -16.67 2.37 -2.16
N GLU A 84 -17.35 3.50 -1.92
CA GLU A 84 -18.75 3.51 -1.58
C GLU A 84 -19.31 2.70 -2.73
N GLN A 85 -19.79 1.50 -2.39
CA GLN A 85 -20.44 0.64 -3.34
C GLN A 85 -21.66 1.46 -3.68
N ALA A 86 -21.47 2.41 -4.61
CA ALA A 86 -22.51 3.00 -5.40
C ALA A 86 -23.37 1.79 -5.69
N PRO A 87 -24.65 1.81 -5.27
CA PRO A 87 -25.50 0.68 -5.53
C PRO A 87 -25.26 0.40 -6.99
N TYR A 88 -24.67 -0.76 -7.27
CA TYR A 88 -24.77 -1.32 -8.57
C TYR A 88 -26.29 -1.32 -8.70
N GLU A 89 -26.81 -0.35 -9.46
CA GLU A 89 -27.98 -0.60 -10.24
C GLU A 89 -27.60 -1.91 -10.89
N THR A 90 -28.11 -2.98 -10.28
CA THR A 90 -28.66 -4.09 -11.00
C THR A 90 -29.53 -3.40 -12.03
N VAL A 91 -28.89 -2.96 -13.13
CA VAL A 91 -29.50 -2.98 -14.42
C VAL A 91 -29.86 -4.44 -14.48
N GLU A 92 -31.10 -4.73 -14.11
CA GLU A 92 -31.74 -5.97 -14.49
C GLU A 92 -31.32 -6.08 -15.95
N GLN A 93 -30.44 -7.04 -16.19
CA GLN A 93 -30.28 -7.59 -17.51
C GLN A 93 -31.64 -8.19 -17.76
N ASP A 94 -32.59 -7.32 -18.13
CA ASP A 94 -33.73 -7.69 -18.91
C ASP A 94 -33.08 -8.47 -20.02
N ALA A 95 -33.34 -9.76 -19.96
CA ALA A 95 -32.89 -10.70 -20.93
C ALA A 95 -33.55 -10.24 -22.22
N LEU A 96 -32.89 -9.30 -22.92
CA LEU A 96 -32.69 -9.32 -24.34
C LEU A 96 -32.00 -10.65 -24.61
N ALA A 97 -32.77 -11.72 -24.45
CA ALA A 97 -32.68 -12.89 -25.26
C ALA A 97 -32.49 -12.33 -26.66
N VAL A 98 -31.24 -12.32 -27.10
CA VAL A 98 -30.93 -12.26 -28.51
C VAL A 98 -31.78 -13.39 -29.07
N PRO A 99 -32.88 -13.10 -29.79
CA PRO A 99 -33.67 -14.18 -30.37
C PRO A 99 -32.67 -15.02 -31.15
N PRO A 100 -32.70 -16.37 -31.03
CA PRO A 100 -31.75 -17.21 -31.74
C PRO A 100 -31.81 -16.74 -33.18
N ALA A 101 -30.67 -16.23 -33.67
CA ALA A 101 -30.59 -15.47 -34.91
C ALA A 101 -31.53 -16.15 -35.89
N SER A 102 -32.68 -15.52 -36.14
CA SER A 102 -33.60 -16.00 -37.16
C SER A 102 -32.70 -16.07 -38.36
N THR A 103 -32.37 -17.29 -38.80
CA THR A 103 -31.61 -17.50 -40.02
C THR A 103 -32.25 -16.54 -41.00
N PRO A 104 -31.54 -15.53 -41.54
CA PRO A 104 -32.15 -14.73 -42.57
C PRO A 104 -32.55 -15.77 -43.60
N THR A 105 -33.86 -16.01 -43.74
CA THR A 105 -34.40 -16.79 -44.83
C THR A 105 -33.85 -16.05 -46.01
N ARG A 106 -32.79 -16.64 -46.55
CA ARG A 106 -32.00 -16.12 -47.63
C ARG A 106 -32.99 -16.00 -48.76
N SER A 107 -33.54 -14.81 -48.93
CA SER A 107 -34.41 -14.44 -50.03
C SER A 107 -33.52 -14.27 -51.27
N ASP A 108 -32.75 -15.32 -51.56
CA ASP A 108 -32.09 -15.58 -52.84
C ASP A 108 -33.01 -16.47 -53.70
N ALA A 109 -34.31 -16.52 -53.39
CA ALA A 109 -35.30 -16.96 -54.36
C ALA A 109 -35.24 -15.95 -55.50
N VAL A 110 -34.49 -16.31 -56.54
CA VAL A 110 -34.42 -15.59 -57.81
C VAL A 110 -35.83 -15.18 -58.17
N ASP A 111 -36.06 -13.87 -58.30
CA ASP A 111 -37.40 -13.32 -58.45
C ASP A 111 -37.99 -13.91 -59.74
N PRO A 112 -38.99 -14.80 -59.68
CA PRO A 112 -39.42 -15.60 -60.84
C PRO A 112 -39.96 -14.72 -61.97
N GLN A 113 -40.36 -13.49 -61.65
CA GLN A 113 -40.76 -12.48 -62.62
C GLN A 113 -39.56 -11.90 -63.37
N LEU A 114 -38.42 -11.74 -62.70
CA LEU A 114 -37.16 -11.28 -63.31
C LEU A 114 -36.57 -12.33 -64.25
N ASP A 115 -36.73 -13.62 -63.94
CA ASP A 115 -36.35 -14.71 -64.86
C ASP A 115 -37.27 -14.73 -66.09
N ALA A 116 -38.59 -14.53 -65.91
CA ALA A 116 -39.51 -14.39 -67.03
C ALA A 116 -39.21 -13.16 -67.92
N LEU A 117 -38.70 -12.08 -67.34
CA LEU A 117 -38.20 -10.89 -68.05
C LEU A 117 -36.88 -11.14 -68.80
N ARG A 118 -36.05 -12.09 -68.35
CA ARG A 118 -34.79 -12.46 -69.01
C ARG A 118 -35.00 -13.38 -70.21
N ASP A 119 -35.99 -14.27 -70.12
CA ASP A 119 -36.31 -15.25 -71.16
C ASP A 119 -37.43 -14.79 -72.12
N ALA A 120 -37.87 -13.52 -72.01
CA ALA A 120 -38.95 -12.97 -72.81
C ALA A 120 -38.65 -13.06 -74.32
N THR A 121 -39.54 -13.70 -75.06
CA THR A 121 -39.46 -13.83 -76.52
C THR A 121 -40.66 -13.14 -77.16
N PHE A 122 -40.39 -12.29 -78.16
CA PHE A 122 -41.42 -11.48 -78.82
C PHE A 122 -41.88 -12.12 -80.13
N PRO A 123 -43.18 -12.41 -80.29
CA PRO A 123 -43.73 -12.90 -81.55
C PRO A 123 -43.53 -11.88 -82.68
N VAL A 124 -43.25 -12.34 -83.91
CA VAL A 124 -43.10 -11.47 -85.08
C VAL A 124 -44.39 -11.51 -85.91
N VAL A 125 -45.05 -10.36 -86.05
CA VAL A 125 -46.32 -10.22 -86.79
C VAL A 125 -46.11 -9.33 -88.02
N TRP A 126 -46.41 -9.91 -89.19
CA TRP A 126 -46.45 -9.31 -90.53
C TRP A 126 -45.16 -8.67 -91.07
N ARG A 127 -44.36 -7.96 -90.26
CA ARG A 127 -43.02 -7.45 -90.61
C ARG A 127 -42.18 -6.95 -89.42
N GLY A 128 -42.62 -7.16 -88.18
CA GLY A 128 -41.91 -6.70 -86.97
C GLY A 128 -42.40 -7.40 -85.71
N TYR A 129 -41.85 -7.04 -84.56
CA TYR A 129 -42.30 -7.56 -83.27
C TYR A 129 -43.73 -7.11 -82.95
N ASP A 130 -44.48 -7.96 -82.26
CA ASP A 130 -45.77 -7.61 -81.69
C ASP A 130 -45.59 -6.46 -80.69
N VAL A 131 -46.10 -5.29 -81.05
CA VAL A 131 -45.98 -4.06 -80.26
C VAL A 131 -46.64 -4.22 -78.89
N GLN A 132 -47.77 -4.94 -78.80
CA GLN A 132 -48.45 -5.16 -77.52
C GLN A 132 -47.62 -6.05 -76.59
N ALA A 133 -46.99 -7.10 -77.12
CA ALA A 133 -46.09 -7.95 -76.34
C ALA A 133 -44.85 -7.19 -75.84
N VAL A 134 -44.36 -6.20 -76.59
CA VAL A 134 -43.26 -5.33 -76.18
C VAL A 134 -43.73 -4.34 -75.10
N ASP A 135 -44.91 -3.72 -75.24
CA ASP A 135 -45.46 -2.79 -74.26
C ASP A 135 -45.72 -3.48 -72.90
N ASP A 136 -46.30 -4.68 -72.92
CA ASP A 136 -46.53 -5.49 -71.72
C ASP A 136 -45.20 -5.88 -71.03
N TYR A 137 -44.16 -6.16 -71.83
CA TYR A 137 -42.82 -6.42 -71.31
C TYR A 137 -42.19 -5.18 -70.68
N VAL A 138 -42.27 -4.02 -71.34
CA VAL A 138 -41.74 -2.75 -70.80
C VAL A 138 -42.44 -2.41 -69.48
N ALA A 139 -43.76 -2.56 -69.40
CA ALA A 139 -44.52 -2.37 -68.16
C ALA A 139 -44.08 -3.35 -67.05
N ALA A 140 -43.78 -4.60 -67.40
CA ALA A 140 -43.24 -5.58 -66.45
C ALA A 140 -41.81 -5.25 -65.99
N VAL A 141 -40.95 -4.73 -66.88
CA VAL A 141 -39.60 -4.24 -66.53
C VAL A 141 -39.70 -3.06 -65.58
N GLU A 142 -40.56 -2.08 -65.87
CA GLU A 142 -40.77 -0.89 -65.04
C GLU A 142 -41.24 -1.28 -63.63
N ALA A 143 -42.21 -2.18 -63.52
CA ALA A 143 -42.68 -2.70 -62.24
C ALA A 143 -41.61 -3.49 -61.47
N ALA A 144 -40.73 -4.22 -62.17
CA ALA A 144 -39.62 -4.93 -61.55
C ALA A 144 -38.51 -3.97 -61.06
N LEU A 145 -38.27 -2.87 -61.80
CA LEU A 145 -37.31 -1.84 -61.44
C LEU A 145 -37.77 -1.07 -60.19
N GLU A 146 -39.03 -0.62 -60.15
CA GLU A 146 -39.61 0.08 -59.00
C GLU A 146 -39.48 -0.78 -57.73
N ARG A 147 -39.81 -2.07 -57.83
CA ARG A 147 -39.68 -3.04 -56.73
C ARG A 147 -38.22 -3.25 -56.27
N PHE A 148 -37.24 -3.13 -57.18
CA PHE A 148 -35.82 -3.25 -56.83
C PHE A 148 -35.31 -1.98 -56.14
N GLU A 149 -35.73 -0.81 -56.60
CA GLU A 149 -35.40 0.48 -55.98
C GLU A 149 -35.99 0.59 -54.56
N GLU A 150 -37.21 0.09 -54.37
CA GLU A 150 -37.88 -0.01 -53.07
C GLU A 150 -37.14 -0.88 -52.07
N ARG A 151 -36.47 -1.97 -52.49
CA ARG A 151 -35.67 -2.84 -51.60
C ARG A 151 -34.24 -2.32 -51.40
N THR A 152 -33.66 -1.72 -52.45
CA THR A 152 -32.30 -1.18 -52.41
C THR A 152 -32.20 0.00 -51.45
N THR A 153 -33.22 0.86 -51.39
CA THR A 153 -33.23 2.04 -50.51
C THR A 153 -33.12 1.67 -49.01
N PRO A 154 -33.93 0.73 -48.47
CA PRO A 154 -33.74 0.16 -47.14
C PRO A 154 -32.36 -0.44 -46.90
N THR A 155 -31.81 -1.22 -47.84
CA THR A 155 -30.48 -1.82 -47.68
C THR A 155 -29.39 -0.76 -47.56
N ILE A 156 -29.43 0.29 -48.37
CA ILE A 156 -28.48 1.41 -48.27
C ILE A 156 -28.65 2.17 -46.94
N ALA A 157 -29.88 2.31 -46.44
CA ALA A 157 -30.12 2.93 -45.13
C ALA A 157 -29.52 2.10 -43.98
N VAL A 158 -29.70 0.77 -44.01
CA VAL A 158 -29.11 -0.15 -43.02
C VAL A 158 -27.58 -0.11 -43.09
N GLN A 159 -26.99 -0.14 -44.28
CA GLN A 159 -25.54 -0.08 -44.44
C GLN A 159 -24.97 1.22 -43.85
N ARG A 160 -25.58 2.37 -44.16
CA ARG A 160 -25.18 3.66 -43.56
C ARG A 160 -25.35 3.70 -42.04
N ALA A 161 -26.38 3.03 -41.51
CA ALA A 161 -26.57 2.93 -40.06
C ALA A 161 -25.46 2.09 -39.41
N LEU A 162 -25.07 0.97 -40.02
CA LEU A 162 -23.97 0.13 -39.56
C LEU A 162 -22.63 0.86 -39.64
N ASP A 163 -22.37 1.57 -40.74
CA ASP A 163 -21.15 2.37 -40.89
C ASP A 163 -21.07 3.45 -39.79
N ARG A 164 -22.18 4.14 -39.51
CA ARG A 164 -22.27 5.13 -38.43
C ARG A 164 -22.03 4.51 -37.06
N VAL A 165 -22.64 3.36 -36.77
CA VAL A 165 -22.41 2.66 -35.50
C VAL A 165 -20.95 2.22 -35.40
N GLY A 166 -20.35 1.71 -36.47
CA GLY A 166 -18.93 1.35 -36.51
C GLY A 166 -18.00 2.54 -36.23
N GLU A 167 -18.28 3.70 -36.84
CA GLU A 167 -17.56 4.95 -36.58
C GLU A 167 -17.70 5.41 -35.12
N GLN A 168 -18.93 5.34 -34.58
CA GLN A 168 -19.20 5.69 -33.19
C GLN A 168 -18.48 4.75 -32.22
N THR A 169 -18.53 3.44 -32.44
CA THR A 169 -17.82 2.45 -31.63
C THR A 169 -16.31 2.67 -31.69
N ALA A 170 -15.75 2.91 -32.89
CA ALA A 170 -14.33 3.18 -33.04
C ALA A 170 -13.91 4.49 -32.34
N ALA A 171 -14.76 5.51 -32.33
CA ALA A 171 -14.52 6.74 -31.58
C ALA A 171 -14.52 6.51 -30.07
N ILE A 172 -15.47 5.74 -29.55
CA ILE A 172 -15.55 5.38 -28.13
C ILE A 172 -14.31 4.59 -27.70
N LEU A 173 -13.89 3.61 -28.50
CA LEU A 173 -12.69 2.82 -28.20
C LEU A 173 -11.42 3.67 -28.15
N ARG A 174 -11.23 4.58 -29.12
CA ARG A 174 -10.09 5.51 -29.10
C ARG A 174 -10.12 6.44 -27.89
N GLN A 175 -11.31 6.94 -27.52
CA GLN A 175 -11.46 7.78 -26.35
C GLN A 175 -11.17 7.01 -25.06
N ALA A 176 -11.62 5.75 -24.97
CA ALA A 176 -11.34 4.89 -23.83
C ALA A 176 -9.84 4.58 -23.70
N GLU A 177 -9.16 4.30 -24.82
CA GLU A 177 -7.72 4.08 -24.84
C GLU A 177 -6.95 5.34 -24.42
N GLN A 178 -7.32 6.51 -24.94
CA GLN A 178 -6.74 7.78 -24.50
C GLN A 178 -6.94 8.03 -23.00
N ALA A 179 -8.15 7.80 -22.48
CA ALA A 179 -8.45 7.99 -21.07
C ALA A 179 -7.67 7.00 -20.17
N ALA A 180 -7.50 5.75 -20.62
CA ALA A 180 -6.70 4.74 -19.93
C ALA A 180 -5.21 5.14 -19.90
N ASP A 181 -4.69 5.63 -21.01
CA ASP A 181 -3.33 6.16 -21.13
C ASP A 181 -3.09 7.36 -20.21
N GLU A 182 -4.00 8.32 -20.21
CA GLU A 182 -3.94 9.49 -19.35
C GLU A 182 -3.99 9.10 -17.87
N THR A 183 -4.87 8.17 -17.50
CA THR A 183 -4.98 7.64 -16.14
C THR A 183 -3.70 6.93 -15.71
N THR A 184 -3.10 6.14 -16.61
CA THR A 184 -1.85 5.42 -16.35
C THR A 184 -0.69 6.38 -16.17
N ARG A 185 -0.56 7.39 -17.05
CA ARG A 185 0.48 8.43 -16.93
C ARG A 185 0.32 9.23 -15.63
N ALA A 186 -0.90 9.66 -15.30
CA ALA A 186 -1.17 10.40 -14.08
C ALA A 186 -0.89 9.57 -12.83
N SER A 187 -1.24 8.28 -12.83
CA SER A 187 -0.99 7.37 -11.72
C SER A 187 0.50 7.13 -11.51
N ARG A 188 1.27 6.92 -12.58
CA ARG A 188 2.73 6.79 -12.52
C ARG A 188 3.38 8.06 -11.98
N ALA A 189 3.03 9.23 -12.53
CA ALA A 189 3.56 10.50 -12.05
C ALA A 189 3.28 10.73 -10.55
N ARG A 190 2.05 10.44 -10.09
CA ARG A 190 1.71 10.55 -8.65
C ARG A 190 2.47 9.54 -7.79
N ALA A 191 2.70 8.33 -8.29
CA ALA A 191 3.48 7.32 -7.57
C ALA A 191 4.94 7.76 -7.43
N ASP A 192 5.55 8.25 -8.53
CA ASP A 192 6.91 8.76 -8.55
C ASP A 192 7.07 9.97 -7.61
N ASP A 193 6.11 10.92 -7.63
CA ASP A 193 6.10 12.07 -6.72
C ASP A 193 6.02 11.65 -5.25
N ARG A 194 5.19 10.63 -4.93
CA ARG A 194 5.07 10.08 -3.57
C ARG A 194 6.36 9.39 -3.15
N LEU A 195 6.98 8.61 -4.04
CA LEU A 195 8.24 7.93 -3.77
C LEU A 195 9.35 8.95 -3.49
N GLN A 196 9.55 9.93 -4.37
CA GLN A 196 10.56 10.98 -4.20
C GLN A 196 10.33 11.83 -2.94
N ARG A 197 9.07 12.01 -2.52
CA ARG A 197 8.76 12.68 -1.27
C ARG A 197 9.15 11.80 -0.07
N ALA A 198 8.73 10.55 -0.07
CA ALA A 198 9.04 9.59 0.99
C ALA A 198 10.55 9.39 1.16
N GLU A 199 11.30 9.32 0.04
CA GLU A 199 12.75 9.21 0.05
C GLU A 199 13.41 10.43 0.70
N ARG A 200 12.97 11.65 0.34
CA ARG A 200 13.48 12.89 0.94
C ARG A 200 13.16 12.98 2.43
N GLU A 201 11.94 12.62 2.82
CA GLU A 201 11.52 12.60 4.22
C GLU A 201 12.31 11.56 5.02
N ALA A 202 12.49 10.36 4.48
CA ALA A 202 13.30 9.31 5.11
C ALA A 202 14.76 9.73 5.27
N ALA A 203 15.36 10.35 4.24
CA ALA A 203 16.71 10.89 4.31
C ALA A 203 16.83 11.97 5.38
N ALA A 204 15.89 12.93 5.42
CA ALA A 204 15.88 14.00 6.42
C ALA A 204 15.71 13.45 7.85
N LEU A 205 14.82 12.48 8.05
CA LEU A 205 14.63 11.81 9.34
C LEU A 205 15.88 11.06 9.77
N HIS A 206 16.54 10.36 8.84
CA HIS A 206 17.78 9.66 9.13
C HIS A 206 18.89 10.62 9.53
N GLU A 207 19.10 11.70 8.76
CA GLU A 207 20.08 12.73 9.09
C GLU A 207 19.80 13.38 10.46
N ALA A 208 18.54 13.69 10.76
CA ALA A 208 18.13 14.24 12.05
C ALA A 208 18.38 13.25 13.21
N ALA A 209 18.10 11.96 13.00
CA ALA A 209 18.36 10.92 14.00
C ALA A 209 19.86 10.77 14.26
N VAL A 210 20.68 10.71 13.21
CA VAL A 210 22.14 10.65 13.35
C VAL A 210 22.68 11.88 14.05
N ALA A 211 22.19 13.09 13.71
CA ALA A 211 22.58 14.31 14.39
C ALA A 211 22.22 14.28 15.88
N ARG A 212 21.04 13.75 16.23
CA ARG A 212 20.60 13.62 17.62
C ARG A 212 21.44 12.63 18.42
N VAL A 213 21.81 11.49 17.82
CA VAL A 213 22.70 10.51 18.47
C VAL A 213 24.05 11.14 18.76
N ARG A 214 24.64 11.84 17.78
CA ARG A 214 25.92 12.54 17.98
C ARG A 214 25.84 13.58 19.09
N ALA A 215 24.76 14.37 19.15
CA ALA A 215 24.56 15.34 20.21
C ALA A 215 24.45 14.67 21.59
N LEU A 216 23.78 13.52 21.68
CA LEU A 216 23.71 12.75 22.93
C LEU A 216 25.08 12.18 23.32
N ASP A 217 25.88 11.69 22.37
CA ASP A 217 27.23 11.21 22.64
C ASP A 217 28.12 12.35 23.20
N ASP A 218 28.03 13.55 22.62
CA ASP A 218 28.73 14.74 23.11
C ASP A 218 28.28 15.13 24.53
N ASP A 219 26.98 15.05 24.82
CA ASP A 219 26.43 15.31 26.16
C ASP A 219 26.89 14.28 27.19
N VAL A 220 26.93 12.99 26.80
CA VAL A 220 27.43 11.91 27.65
C VAL A 220 28.90 12.12 27.98
N GLU A 221 29.72 12.48 27.00
CA GLU A 221 31.13 12.78 27.22
C GLU A 221 31.31 13.97 28.18
N ARG A 222 30.50 15.03 28.01
CA ARG A 222 30.50 16.16 28.94
C ARG A 222 30.12 15.75 30.37
N LEU A 223 29.10 14.90 30.53
CA LEU A 223 28.70 14.38 31.84
C LEU A 223 29.80 13.53 32.49
N TRP A 224 30.53 12.72 31.71
CA TRP A 224 31.66 11.96 32.21
C TRP A 224 32.79 12.86 32.72
N GLN A 225 33.12 13.90 31.97
CA GLN A 225 34.12 14.88 32.38
C GLN A 225 33.71 15.61 33.67
N GLU A 226 32.44 16.01 33.77
CA GLU A 226 31.92 16.67 34.97
C GLU A 226 31.89 15.74 36.18
N ARG A 227 31.45 14.49 36.00
CA ARG A 227 31.50 13.46 37.05
C ARG A 227 32.92 13.25 37.55
N GLN A 228 33.90 13.14 36.65
CA GLN A 228 35.29 12.96 37.03
C GLN A 228 35.81 14.16 37.84
N ARG A 229 35.51 15.38 37.39
CA ARG A 229 35.84 16.62 38.12
C ARG A 229 35.22 16.64 39.52
N LEU A 230 33.96 16.26 39.67
CA LEU A 230 33.28 16.22 40.97
C LEU A 230 33.89 15.18 41.91
N ILE A 231 34.25 14.01 41.40
CA ILE A 231 34.95 12.96 42.17
C ILE A 231 36.29 13.49 42.67
N ASP A 232 37.07 14.11 41.81
CA ASP A 232 38.39 14.64 42.18
C ASP A 232 38.28 15.80 43.18
N ALA A 233 37.28 16.68 43.02
CA ALA A 233 36.99 17.72 43.99
C ALA A 233 36.58 17.14 45.36
N THR A 234 35.76 16.09 45.38
CA THR A 234 35.35 15.40 46.62
C THR A 234 36.53 14.75 47.31
N LYS A 235 37.42 14.09 46.57
CA LYS A 235 38.67 13.53 47.10
C LYS A 235 39.60 14.60 47.68
N ALA A 236 39.73 15.74 47.00
CA ALA A 236 40.51 16.87 47.49
C ALA A 236 39.95 17.42 48.80
N LEU A 237 38.62 17.60 48.89
CA LEU A 237 37.94 18.04 50.10
C LEU A 237 38.13 17.04 51.26
N ALA A 238 38.00 15.74 50.99
CA ALA A 238 38.25 14.70 51.99
C ALA A 238 39.71 14.72 52.49
N GLY A 239 40.68 14.98 51.60
CA GLY A 239 42.09 15.18 51.96
C GLY A 239 42.32 16.42 52.83
N GLN A 240 41.63 17.53 52.53
CA GLN A 240 41.67 18.75 53.36
C GLN A 240 41.08 18.49 54.76
N LEU A 241 39.92 17.83 54.84
CA LEU A 241 39.29 17.47 56.12
C LEU A 241 40.19 16.55 56.95
N ARG A 242 40.88 15.58 56.32
CA ARG A 242 41.86 14.74 56.99
C ARG A 242 43.03 15.54 57.56
N THR A 243 43.58 16.46 56.79
CA THR A 243 44.69 17.32 57.24
C THR A 243 44.28 18.17 58.44
N VAL A 244 43.06 18.73 58.42
CA VAL A 244 42.51 19.50 59.56
C VAL A 244 42.34 18.60 60.79
N ALA A 245 41.89 17.36 60.61
CA ALA A 245 41.77 16.39 61.70
C ALA A 245 43.14 16.03 62.32
N GLU A 246 44.17 15.79 61.50
CA GLU A 246 45.54 15.50 61.95
C GLU A 246 46.18 16.70 62.69
N ASP A 247 45.95 17.93 62.22
CA ASP A 247 46.40 19.15 62.90
C ASP A 247 45.69 19.33 64.26
N ALA A 248 44.38 19.05 64.31
CA ALA A 248 43.62 19.07 65.55
C ALA A 248 44.12 18.02 66.56
N GLU A 249 44.42 16.80 66.12
CA GLU A 249 44.98 15.73 66.95
C GLU A 249 46.37 16.10 67.49
N SER A 250 47.21 16.74 66.65
CA SER A 250 48.52 17.24 67.07
C SER A 250 48.41 18.37 68.11
N ARG A 251 47.41 19.23 67.98
CA ARG A 251 47.16 20.36 68.89
C ARG A 251 46.49 19.93 70.20
N PHE A 252 45.63 18.92 70.13
CA PHE A 252 44.87 18.36 71.25
C PHE A 252 45.16 16.85 71.34
N PRO A 253 46.36 16.45 71.80
CA PRO A 253 46.67 15.03 71.92
C PRO A 253 45.67 14.37 72.86
N PRO A 254 45.22 13.13 72.55
CA PRO A 254 44.31 12.42 73.43
C PRO A 254 44.95 12.34 74.83
N ALA A 255 44.16 12.64 75.87
CA ALA A 255 44.59 12.46 77.25
C ALA A 255 45.16 11.04 77.38
N ALA A 256 46.38 10.92 77.92
CA ALA A 256 47.02 9.63 78.14
C ALA A 256 46.02 8.67 78.81
N PRO A 257 45.99 7.38 78.43
CA PRO A 257 45.04 6.46 79.03
C PRO A 257 45.26 6.48 80.54
N GLU A 258 44.29 7.01 81.28
CA GLU A 258 44.15 6.66 82.69
C GLU A 258 44.13 5.13 82.72
N ALA A 259 45.02 4.55 83.53
CA ALA A 259 45.18 3.12 83.67
C ALA A 259 43.79 2.45 83.82
N PRO A 260 43.57 1.25 83.25
CA PRO A 260 42.25 0.65 83.26
C PRO A 260 41.80 0.45 84.72
N GLU A 261 40.81 1.22 85.16
CA GLU A 261 39.99 0.79 86.29
C GLU A 261 39.33 -0.52 85.87
N ALA A 262 39.59 -1.55 86.67
CA ALA A 262 39.13 -2.90 86.44
C ALA A 262 37.59 -2.93 86.28
N PRO A 263 37.03 -3.67 85.31
CA PRO A 263 35.60 -3.88 85.25
C PRO A 263 35.18 -4.87 86.33
N GLU A 264 34.51 -4.40 87.38
CA GLU A 264 33.62 -5.24 88.16
C GLU A 264 32.33 -5.47 87.35
N GLY A 265 32.13 -6.70 86.89
CA GLY A 265 30.79 -7.20 86.56
C GLY A 265 30.02 -7.58 87.84
N PRO A 266 28.75 -8.05 87.76
CA PRO A 266 28.18 -8.68 86.57
C PRO A 266 26.67 -8.43 86.33
N GLU A 267 26.21 -9.02 85.22
CA GLU A 267 24.84 -9.45 84.88
C GLU A 267 23.82 -8.43 84.33
N GLY A 268 23.35 -8.77 83.13
CA GLY A 268 22.27 -8.11 82.40
C GLY A 268 22.12 -8.74 81.02
N SER A 269 21.94 -10.06 80.98
CA SER A 269 21.58 -10.78 79.76
C SER A 269 20.15 -10.40 79.38
N ASP A 270 20.01 -9.40 78.51
CA ASP A 270 18.81 -9.26 77.68
C ASP A 270 19.22 -9.43 76.22
N ALA A 271 18.81 -10.58 75.69
CA ALA A 271 18.97 -10.94 74.29
C ALA A 271 18.05 -10.06 73.45
N HIS A 272 18.56 -8.92 72.96
CA HIS A 272 17.90 -8.23 71.87
C HIS A 272 18.24 -8.91 70.54
N GLU A 273 17.27 -9.72 70.12
CA GLU A 273 17.05 -10.31 68.81
C GLU A 273 17.53 -9.42 67.65
N ALA A 274 18.46 -9.95 66.85
CA ALA A 274 18.93 -9.32 65.64
C ALA A 274 17.80 -9.23 64.61
N PRO A 275 17.61 -8.10 63.89
CA PRO A 275 16.72 -8.09 62.75
C PRO A 275 17.32 -9.00 61.67
N ALA A 276 16.55 -10.02 61.30
CA ALA A 276 16.85 -10.91 60.20
C ALA A 276 17.09 -10.11 58.91
N THR A 277 18.25 -10.33 58.30
CA THR A 277 18.51 -9.96 56.90
C THR A 277 17.46 -10.65 56.02
N PRO A 278 16.63 -9.94 55.23
CA PRO A 278 15.78 -10.61 54.26
C PRO A 278 16.66 -11.27 53.20
N ALA A 279 16.40 -12.55 52.96
CA ALA A 279 17.00 -13.34 51.88
C ALA A 279 16.79 -12.64 50.52
N PRO A 280 17.71 -12.79 49.56
CA PRO A 280 17.45 -12.37 48.18
C PRO A 280 16.23 -13.15 47.65
N PRO A 281 15.33 -12.52 46.87
CA PRO A 281 14.23 -13.25 46.26
C PRO A 281 14.81 -14.31 45.32
N SER A 282 14.39 -15.54 45.53
CA SER A 282 14.58 -16.65 44.61
C SER A 282 14.19 -16.21 43.19
N ALA A 283 15.07 -16.48 42.24
CA ALA A 283 14.74 -16.42 40.83
C ALA A 283 13.53 -17.33 40.59
N GLU A 284 12.39 -16.73 40.29
CA GLU A 284 11.32 -17.40 39.57
C GLU A 284 11.88 -17.69 38.17
N GLU A 285 12.16 -18.98 37.92
CA GLU A 285 12.18 -19.51 36.57
C GLU A 285 10.78 -19.29 35.97
N ASP A 286 10.65 -18.17 35.27
CA ASP A 286 9.54 -17.89 34.38
C ASP A 286 9.71 -18.81 33.17
N ASP A 287 8.98 -19.92 33.26
CA ASP A 287 8.73 -20.93 32.26
C ASP A 287 8.13 -20.25 31.02
N ARG A 288 9.02 -19.85 30.09
CA ARG A 288 8.63 -19.41 28.75
C ARG A 288 8.18 -20.61 27.93
N GLU A 289 6.95 -21.04 28.19
CA GLU A 289 6.13 -21.73 27.20
C GLU A 289 4.87 -20.90 26.94
N ARG A 290 4.91 -20.10 25.87
CA ARG A 290 3.83 -19.87 24.90
C ARG A 290 4.28 -18.95 23.76
#